data_AF-Q984K0-F1
#
_entry.id   AF-Q984K0-F1
#
_cell.length_a   1.000
_cell.length_b   1.000
_cell.length_c   1.000
_cell.angle_alpha   90.00
_cell.angle_beta   90.00
_cell.angle_gamma   90.00
#
_symmetry.space_group_name_H-M   'P 1'
#
loop_
_entity.id
_entity.type
_entity.pdbx_description
1 polymer ?
#
loop_
_entity_poly.entity_id
_entity_poly.type
_entity_poly.pdbx_seq_one_letter_code
_entity_poly.pdbx_strand_id
1 'polypeptide(L)'
;MALTATVDVELKIRHSVPQRREPTKWRRIMYAITGITGKVGGAMARALLAAGQPVRAIVRDATKGRQWAALGCDVAIATMEDAEALTQAFKGATAVFILPPPVFDPEPFYPEAQAVIDSVATALRAAKPARVVCLSTVGADAVQDNLLSQHTKMETALSALPLALTLLRPAWFLDNVAWDVSSARGAGLIHSFLAPTGRALPMVAAEDVGRVAATLIQQDWSGTRIVELEGPERVSPDDLAAAFTTVLGKPVRAVPVPRETWEALFRSQGMRNPQPRMRMLDGFNEGWIAFADEARTIKGTISATTVVQALVAGEGA
;
A
#
# COMPACT_ATOMS: atom_id res chain seq x y z
N MET A 1 50.60 4.10 -74.92
CA MET A 1 50.56 2.72 -74.38
C MET A 1 51.70 2.58 -73.39
N ALA A 2 51.56 2.12 -72.16
CA ALA A 2 50.41 1.98 -71.28
C ALA A 2 51.00 1.91 -69.85
N LEU A 3 50.24 2.47 -68.91
CA LEU A 3 50.23 2.24 -67.47
C LEU A 3 51.10 1.09 -66.93
N THR A 4 51.81 1.32 -65.83
CA THR A 4 51.36 0.82 -64.52
C THR A 4 52.15 1.45 -63.37
N ALA A 5 51.40 2.05 -62.45
CA ALA A 5 51.87 2.53 -61.16
C ALA A 5 52.08 1.34 -60.21
N THR A 6 53.13 1.38 -59.41
CA THR A 6 53.29 0.51 -58.24
C THR A 6 53.31 1.40 -57.01
N VAL A 7 52.26 1.29 -56.21
CA VAL A 7 52.01 2.08 -55.00
C VAL A 7 52.57 1.28 -53.82
N ASP A 8 53.45 1.92 -53.04
CA ASP A 8 53.90 1.46 -51.74
C ASP A 8 52.72 1.32 -50.77
N VAL A 9 52.52 0.11 -50.23
CA VAL A 9 51.58 -0.15 -49.14
C VAL A 9 52.39 -0.41 -47.87
N GLU A 10 52.69 0.66 -47.16
CA GLU A 10 53.25 0.61 -45.82
C GLU A 10 52.14 0.26 -44.81
N LEU A 11 52.15 -0.97 -44.27
CA LEU A 11 51.23 -1.42 -43.22
C LEU A 11 51.50 -0.64 -41.91
N LYS A 12 50.73 0.42 -41.66
CA LYS A 12 50.59 1.00 -40.31
C LYS A 12 49.62 0.17 -39.48
N ILE A 13 50.16 -0.74 -38.67
CA ILE A 13 49.42 -1.39 -37.58
C ILE A 13 49.12 -0.34 -36.51
N ARG A 14 47.92 0.26 -36.58
CA ARG A 14 47.38 1.08 -35.49
C ARG A 14 46.88 0.13 -34.40
N HIS A 15 47.62 0.05 -33.29
CA HIS A 15 47.10 -0.50 -32.05
C HIS A 15 46.00 0.45 -31.54
N SER A 16 44.75 0.14 -31.83
CA SER A 16 43.61 0.80 -31.22
C SER A 16 43.53 0.36 -29.75
N VAL A 17 43.98 1.24 -28.85
CA VAL A 17 43.60 1.15 -27.45
C VAL A 17 42.07 1.15 -27.42
N PRO A 18 41.38 0.15 -26.83
CA PRO A 18 39.94 0.18 -26.73
C PRO A 18 39.57 1.36 -25.84
N GLN A 19 38.96 2.40 -26.42
CA GLN A 19 38.31 3.45 -25.64
C GLN A 19 37.31 2.76 -24.70
N ARG A 20 37.49 2.97 -23.39
CA ARG A 20 36.47 2.59 -22.40
C ARG A 20 35.16 3.21 -22.88
N ARG A 21 34.19 2.36 -23.24
CA ARG A 21 32.82 2.80 -23.45
C ARG A 21 32.38 3.51 -22.18
N GLU A 22 32.04 4.79 -22.29
CA GLU A 22 31.32 5.48 -21.22
C GLU A 22 30.09 4.64 -20.85
N PRO A 23 29.80 4.44 -19.56
CA PRO A 23 28.58 3.74 -19.18
C PRO A 23 27.41 4.56 -19.71
N THR A 24 26.66 3.98 -20.64
CA THR A 24 25.37 4.46 -21.12
C THR A 24 24.57 5.01 -19.94
N LYS A 25 24.19 6.29 -19.99
CA LYS A 25 23.19 7.02 -19.19
C LYS A 25 22.07 6.17 -18.55
N TRP A 26 22.41 5.32 -17.58
CA TRP A 26 21.44 4.60 -16.77
C TRP A 26 20.79 5.65 -15.88
N ARG A 27 19.53 6.03 -16.19
CA ARG A 27 18.68 6.61 -15.15
C ARG A 27 18.74 5.61 -14.00
N ARG A 28 19.36 5.98 -12.88
CA ARG A 28 19.36 5.16 -11.67
C ARG A 28 17.90 4.83 -11.40
N ILE A 29 17.56 3.55 -11.47
CA ILE A 29 16.25 3.07 -10.99
C ILE A 29 16.12 3.59 -9.56
N MET A 30 14.93 4.06 -9.17
CA MET A 30 14.68 4.57 -7.83
C MET A 30 13.19 4.46 -7.53
N TYR A 31 12.86 3.80 -6.44
CA TYR A 31 11.48 3.63 -5.96
C TYR A 31 11.24 4.52 -4.75
N ALA A 32 10.45 5.58 -4.91
CA ALA A 32 10.10 6.46 -3.82
C ALA A 32 8.83 5.97 -3.12
N ILE A 33 8.89 5.78 -1.80
CA ILE A 33 7.82 5.13 -1.03
C ILE A 33 7.35 6.08 0.07
N THR A 34 6.10 6.53 -0.01
CA THR A 34 5.45 7.20 1.13
C THR A 34 4.91 6.17 2.13
N GLY A 35 4.77 6.56 3.40
CA GLY A 35 4.24 5.68 4.44
C GLY A 35 5.14 4.46 4.72
N ILE A 36 6.43 4.54 4.39
CA ILE A 36 7.42 3.47 4.54
C ILE A 36 7.56 2.96 5.98
N THR A 37 7.24 3.79 6.98
CA THR A 37 7.29 3.40 8.40
C THR A 37 6.06 2.57 8.84
N GLY A 38 5.03 2.47 7.99
CA GLY A 38 3.84 1.66 8.25
C GLY A 38 4.04 0.19 7.85
N LYS A 39 3.03 -0.64 8.13
CA LYS A 39 3.06 -2.08 7.84
C LYS A 39 3.25 -2.38 6.34
N VAL A 40 2.39 -1.80 5.49
CA VAL A 40 2.43 -2.01 4.04
C VAL A 40 3.70 -1.42 3.41
N GLY A 41 3.95 -0.12 3.62
CA GLY A 41 5.12 0.56 3.05
C GLY A 41 6.45 -0.05 3.51
N GLY A 42 6.52 -0.49 4.76
CA GLY A 42 7.71 -1.14 5.30
C GLY A 42 7.94 -2.54 4.70
N ALA A 43 6.87 -3.34 4.54
CA ALA A 43 6.95 -4.63 3.86
C ALA A 43 7.38 -4.47 2.39
N MET A 44 6.82 -3.48 1.70
CA MET A 44 7.21 -3.12 0.33
C MET A 44 8.68 -2.73 0.21
N ALA A 45 9.16 -1.83 1.07
CA ALA A 45 10.55 -1.40 1.05
C ALA A 45 11.52 -2.55 1.33
N ARG A 46 11.23 -3.41 2.32
CA ARG A 46 12.04 -4.60 2.59
C ARG A 46 12.08 -5.56 1.40
N ALA A 47 10.95 -5.77 0.73
CA ALA A 47 10.89 -6.62 -0.46
C ALA A 47 11.74 -6.05 -1.62
N LEU A 48 11.69 -4.73 -1.85
CA LEU A 48 12.51 -4.06 -2.87
C LEU A 48 14.01 -4.11 -2.54
N LEU A 49 14.39 -3.83 -1.29
CA LEU A 49 15.78 -3.92 -0.84
C LEU A 49 16.34 -5.34 -0.96
N ALA A 50 15.55 -6.35 -0.60
CA ALA A 50 15.92 -7.76 -0.76
C ALA A 50 16.12 -8.15 -2.25
N ALA A 51 15.41 -7.49 -3.16
CA ALA A 51 15.59 -7.64 -4.61
C ALA A 51 16.73 -6.78 -5.19
N GLY A 52 17.54 -6.13 -4.34
CA GLY A 52 18.64 -5.25 -4.75
C GLY A 52 18.20 -3.93 -5.39
N GLN A 53 16.92 -3.55 -5.22
CA GLN A 53 16.40 -2.31 -5.79
C GLN A 53 16.64 -1.12 -4.87
N PRO A 54 17.09 0.03 -5.41
CA PRO A 54 17.28 1.25 -4.65
C PRO A 54 15.94 1.87 -4.24
N VAL A 55 15.84 2.23 -2.97
CA VAL A 55 14.62 2.78 -2.34
C VAL A 55 14.90 4.18 -1.79
N ARG A 56 13.95 5.09 -2.02
CA ARG A 56 13.85 6.36 -1.31
C ARG A 56 12.71 6.28 -0.30
N ALA A 57 13.07 6.35 0.96
CA ALA A 57 12.19 6.42 2.11
C ALA A 57 11.66 7.84 2.28
N ILE A 58 10.36 8.05 2.05
CA ILE A 58 9.72 9.33 2.33
C ILE A 58 9.08 9.26 3.72
N VAL A 59 9.59 10.09 4.63
CA VAL A 59 9.20 10.12 6.03
C VAL A 59 8.76 11.52 6.45
N ARG A 60 7.87 11.59 7.44
CA ARG A 60 7.43 12.88 8.00
C ARG A 60 8.45 13.52 8.94
N ASP A 61 9.35 12.70 9.48
CA ASP A 61 10.36 13.10 10.45
C ASP A 61 11.65 12.30 10.21
N ALA A 62 12.79 12.99 10.31
CA ALA A 62 14.11 12.43 10.04
C ALA A 62 14.47 11.29 11.00
N THR A 63 14.01 11.35 12.26
CA THR A 63 14.29 10.29 13.24
C THR A 63 13.71 8.96 12.80
N LYS A 64 12.48 8.96 12.26
CA LYS A 64 11.83 7.76 11.71
C LYS A 64 12.52 7.24 10.44
N GLY A 65 13.32 8.06 9.76
CA GLY A 65 14.12 7.68 8.60
C GLY A 65 15.42 6.94 8.94
N ARG A 66 15.93 7.04 10.18
CA ARG A 66 17.25 6.50 10.56
C ARG A 66 17.39 4.99 10.31
N GLN A 67 16.37 4.21 10.65
CA GLN A 67 16.39 2.76 10.42
C GLN A 67 16.44 2.41 8.93
N TRP A 68 15.83 3.24 8.07
CA TRP A 68 15.81 3.02 6.63
C TRP A 68 17.12 3.45 5.97
N ALA A 69 17.73 4.55 6.45
CA ALA A 69 19.07 4.93 6.04
C ALA A 69 20.11 3.84 6.36
N ALA A 70 20.00 3.21 7.55
CA ALA A 70 20.87 2.10 7.94
C ALA A 70 20.72 0.85 7.04
N LEU A 71 19.55 0.69 6.39
CA LEU A 71 19.28 -0.35 5.40
C LEU A 71 19.66 0.07 3.96
N GLY A 72 20.28 1.23 3.78
CA GLY A 72 20.75 1.72 2.49
C GLY A 72 19.73 2.54 1.69
N CYS A 73 18.60 2.93 2.28
CA CYS A 73 17.65 3.83 1.61
C CYS A 73 18.20 5.26 1.52
N ASP A 74 17.90 5.93 0.42
CA ASP A 74 17.86 7.40 0.39
C ASP A 74 16.69 7.89 1.28
N VAL A 75 16.84 8.99 1.99
CA VAL A 75 15.80 9.51 2.90
C VAL A 75 15.40 10.90 2.48
N ALA A 76 14.10 11.08 2.22
CA ALA A 76 13.50 12.38 1.95
C ALA A 76 12.45 12.69 3.02
N ILE A 77 12.37 13.97 3.41
CA ILE A 77 11.39 14.44 4.40
C ILE A 77 10.25 15.12 3.65
N ALA A 78 9.03 14.62 3.84
CA ALA A 78 7.81 15.26 3.33
C ALA A 78 6.59 14.77 4.13
N THR A 79 5.64 15.67 4.37
CA THR A 79 4.28 15.31 4.77
C THR A 79 3.41 15.13 3.53
N MET A 80 2.23 14.51 3.69
CA MET A 80 1.37 14.20 2.54
C MET A 80 0.62 15.45 2.02
N GLU A 81 0.61 16.51 2.83
CA GLU A 81 0.01 17.82 2.60
C GLU A 81 1.02 18.86 2.08
N ASP A 82 2.30 18.50 1.92
CA ASP A 82 3.35 19.40 1.43
C ASP A 82 3.71 19.06 -0.02
N ALA A 83 3.07 19.77 -0.95
CA ALA A 83 3.27 19.58 -2.39
C ALA A 83 4.72 19.83 -2.84
N GLU A 84 5.41 20.81 -2.25
CA GLU A 84 6.78 21.16 -2.65
C GLU A 84 7.76 20.09 -2.18
N ALA A 85 7.69 19.69 -0.91
CA ALA A 85 8.53 18.64 -0.36
C ALA A 85 8.30 17.30 -1.07
N LEU A 86 7.04 16.95 -1.36
CA LEU A 86 6.71 15.75 -2.16
C LEU A 86 7.30 15.84 -3.57
N THR A 87 7.24 17.01 -4.22
CA THR A 87 7.85 17.21 -5.55
C THR A 87 9.34 16.91 -5.52
N GLN A 88 10.07 17.43 -4.53
CA GLN A 88 11.50 17.16 -4.39
C GLN A 88 11.77 15.68 -4.07
N ALA A 89 10.96 15.08 -3.21
CA ALA A 89 11.07 13.67 -2.85
C ALA A 89 10.83 12.73 -4.04
N PHE A 90 9.92 13.07 -4.95
CA PHE A 90 9.62 12.28 -6.15
C PHE A 90 10.60 12.54 -7.31
N LYS A 91 11.37 13.64 -7.27
CA LYS A 91 12.28 14.01 -8.35
C LYS A 91 13.32 12.92 -8.63
N GLY A 92 13.37 12.48 -9.88
CA GLY A 92 14.29 11.42 -10.34
C GLY A 92 13.86 10.01 -9.98
N ALA A 93 12.74 9.82 -9.28
CA ALA A 93 12.18 8.50 -9.04
C ALA A 93 11.69 7.88 -10.36
N THR A 94 11.99 6.60 -10.53
CA THR A 94 11.44 5.80 -11.64
C THR A 94 9.96 5.53 -11.40
N ALA A 95 9.60 5.21 -10.16
CA ALA A 95 8.23 4.99 -9.77
C ALA A 95 7.98 5.46 -8.33
N VAL A 96 6.74 5.82 -8.05
CA VAL A 96 6.31 6.32 -6.73
C VAL A 96 5.21 5.42 -6.17
N PHE A 97 5.35 5.02 -4.92
CA PHE A 97 4.28 4.42 -4.13
C PHE A 97 3.62 5.47 -3.24
N ILE A 98 2.31 5.62 -3.39
CA ILE A 98 1.48 6.54 -2.60
C ILE A 98 0.64 5.74 -1.61
N LEU A 99 0.91 5.94 -0.33
CA LEU A 99 0.06 5.53 0.78
C LEU A 99 -0.61 6.76 1.41
N PRO A 100 -1.91 6.99 1.17
CA PRO A 100 -2.65 8.03 1.88
C PRO A 100 -2.67 7.74 3.39
N PRO A 101 -2.57 8.77 4.26
CA PRO A 101 -2.71 8.57 5.69
C PRO A 101 -4.16 8.17 6.03
N PRO A 102 -4.38 7.27 7.00
CA PRO A 102 -5.73 6.89 7.39
C PRO A 102 -6.42 8.04 8.16
N VAL A 103 -7.64 8.36 7.78
CA VAL A 103 -8.51 9.31 8.50
C VAL A 103 -9.81 8.58 8.86
N PHE A 104 -9.92 8.18 10.13
CA PHE A 104 -11.01 7.33 10.62
C PHE A 104 -12.26 8.08 11.10
N ASP A 105 -12.15 9.40 11.30
CA ASP A 105 -13.22 10.30 11.75
C ASP A 105 -13.11 11.63 10.98
N PRO A 106 -13.28 11.61 9.64
CA PRO A 106 -13.08 12.79 8.80
C PRO A 106 -14.15 13.85 9.08
N GLU A 107 -13.80 15.12 8.87
CA GLU A 107 -14.81 16.18 8.80
C GLU A 107 -15.73 15.98 7.57
N PRO A 108 -16.97 16.50 7.61
CA PRO A 108 -17.88 16.46 6.47
C PRO A 108 -17.20 16.97 5.18
N PHE A 109 -17.45 16.26 4.08
CA PHE A 109 -16.85 16.51 2.75
C PHE A 109 -15.36 16.18 2.61
N TYR A 110 -14.72 15.61 3.64
CA TYR A 110 -13.36 15.06 3.62
C TYR A 110 -12.25 16.07 3.28
N PRO A 111 -12.20 17.26 3.92
CA PRO A 111 -11.17 18.27 3.64
C PRO A 111 -9.74 17.75 3.89
N GLU A 112 -9.55 16.85 4.85
CA GLU A 112 -8.25 16.23 5.15
C GLU A 112 -7.75 15.39 3.97
N ALA A 113 -8.63 14.57 3.39
CA ALA A 113 -8.30 13.80 2.19
C ALA A 113 -8.06 14.73 1.00
N GLN A 114 -8.85 15.80 0.85
CA GLN A 114 -8.70 16.75 -0.26
C GLN A 114 -7.33 17.43 -0.24
N ALA A 115 -6.86 17.89 0.93
CA ALA A 115 -5.54 18.52 1.08
C ALA A 115 -4.38 17.58 0.66
N VAL A 116 -4.49 16.29 1.02
CA VAL A 116 -3.52 15.26 0.60
C VAL A 116 -3.60 15.02 -0.90
N ILE A 117 -4.82 14.90 -1.45
CA ILE A 117 -5.04 14.68 -2.89
C ILE A 117 -4.42 15.81 -3.71
N ASP A 118 -4.67 17.07 -3.34
CA ASP A 118 -4.17 18.24 -4.07
C ASP A 118 -2.64 18.28 -4.07
N SER A 119 -2.03 17.98 -2.93
CA SER A 119 -0.58 17.98 -2.74
C SER A 119 0.09 16.85 -3.54
N VAL A 120 -0.43 15.63 -3.44
CA VAL A 120 0.09 14.47 -4.18
C VAL A 120 -0.09 14.66 -5.68
N ALA A 121 -1.25 15.12 -6.15
CA ALA A 121 -1.49 15.34 -7.57
C ALA A 121 -0.57 16.44 -8.12
N THR A 122 -0.34 17.52 -7.37
CA THR A 122 0.60 18.58 -7.74
C THR A 122 2.03 18.04 -7.86
N ALA A 123 2.48 17.27 -6.86
CA ALA A 123 3.82 16.69 -6.85
C ALA A 123 4.04 15.69 -8.00
N LEU A 124 3.06 14.84 -8.29
CA LEU A 124 3.13 13.89 -9.40
C LEU A 124 3.16 14.58 -10.76
N ARG A 125 2.38 15.66 -10.96
CA ARG A 125 2.42 16.47 -12.19
C ARG A 125 3.79 17.13 -12.41
N ALA A 126 4.42 17.58 -11.33
CA ALA A 126 5.72 18.24 -11.39
C ALA A 126 6.87 17.24 -11.59
N ALA A 127 6.90 16.16 -10.80
CA ALA A 127 7.98 15.18 -10.82
C ALA A 127 7.92 14.20 -12.00
N LYS A 128 6.71 13.91 -12.51
CA LYS A 128 6.45 13.01 -13.65
C LYS A 128 7.19 11.67 -13.56
N PRO A 129 7.02 10.90 -12.47
CA PRO A 129 7.59 9.55 -12.42
C PRO A 129 7.00 8.69 -13.54
N ALA A 130 7.75 7.69 -14.02
CA ALA A 130 7.26 6.84 -15.11
C ALA A 130 6.02 6.04 -14.70
N ARG A 131 5.92 5.69 -13.41
CA ARG A 131 4.87 4.83 -12.85
C ARG A 131 4.45 5.29 -11.46
N VAL A 132 3.19 5.06 -11.12
CA VAL A 132 2.63 5.31 -9.79
C VAL A 132 1.83 4.09 -9.35
N VAL A 133 2.07 3.62 -8.12
CA VAL A 133 1.19 2.67 -7.44
C VAL A 133 0.56 3.41 -6.27
N CYS A 134 -0.76 3.57 -6.27
CA CYS A 134 -1.50 4.14 -5.16
C CYS A 134 -2.18 3.02 -4.38
N LEU A 135 -1.98 2.98 -3.06
CA LEU A 135 -2.77 2.11 -2.20
C LEU A 135 -4.17 2.71 -2.03
N SER A 136 -5.14 2.00 -2.58
CA SER A 136 -6.56 2.25 -2.45
C SER A 136 -7.17 1.19 -1.51
N THR A 137 -8.41 0.78 -1.75
CA THR A 137 -9.16 -0.16 -0.91
C THR A 137 -10.27 -0.83 -1.73
N VAL A 138 -10.65 -2.06 -1.35
CA VAL A 138 -11.97 -2.62 -1.72
C VAL A 138 -13.07 -1.62 -1.34
N GLY A 139 -14.07 -1.43 -2.21
CA GLY A 139 -15.16 -0.48 -1.99
C GLY A 139 -14.85 0.98 -2.34
N ALA A 140 -13.67 1.28 -2.90
CA ALA A 140 -13.36 2.62 -3.43
C ALA A 140 -14.28 3.03 -4.61
N ASP A 141 -15.02 2.11 -5.18
CA ASP A 141 -16.04 2.30 -6.22
C ASP A 141 -17.48 2.24 -5.69
N ALA A 142 -17.68 2.18 -4.38
CA ALA A 142 -19.00 2.25 -3.78
C ALA A 142 -19.69 3.58 -4.14
N VAL A 143 -20.96 3.50 -4.54
CA VAL A 143 -21.78 4.67 -4.91
C VAL A 143 -22.25 5.43 -3.66
N GLN A 144 -22.48 4.71 -2.57
CA GLN A 144 -22.94 5.26 -1.30
C GLN A 144 -21.77 5.95 -0.57
N ASP A 145 -21.99 7.18 -0.11
CA ASP A 145 -21.00 7.89 0.70
C ASP A 145 -20.72 7.13 2.02
N ASN A 146 -19.42 6.94 2.29
CA ASN A 146 -18.91 6.20 3.44
C ASN A 146 -17.43 6.55 3.68
N LEU A 147 -16.80 5.99 4.72
CA LEU A 147 -15.41 6.30 5.08
C LEU A 147 -14.40 6.13 3.93
N LEU A 148 -14.65 5.16 3.03
CA LEU A 148 -13.79 4.84 1.90
C LEU A 148 -13.97 5.79 0.71
N SER A 149 -14.98 6.68 0.72
CA SER A 149 -15.19 7.69 -0.32
C SER A 149 -14.00 8.65 -0.47
N GLN A 150 -13.16 8.76 0.56
CA GLN A 150 -11.86 9.42 0.50
C GLN A 150 -10.92 8.80 -0.55
N HIS A 151 -10.93 7.46 -0.67
CA HIS A 151 -10.18 6.75 -1.70
C HIS A 151 -10.79 6.93 -3.07
N THR A 152 -12.12 6.95 -3.22
CA THR A 152 -12.79 7.28 -4.50
C THR A 152 -12.33 8.63 -5.05
N LYS A 153 -12.23 9.64 -4.17
CA LYS A 153 -11.73 10.98 -4.53
C LYS A 153 -10.26 10.94 -4.99
N MET A 154 -9.42 10.22 -4.26
CA MET A 154 -8.01 10.03 -4.64
C MET A 154 -7.87 9.30 -5.97
N GLU A 155 -8.58 8.19 -6.19
CA GLU A 155 -8.57 7.43 -7.44
C GLU A 155 -8.98 8.31 -8.62
N THR A 156 -10.03 9.11 -8.46
CA THR A 156 -10.53 10.03 -9.50
C THR A 156 -9.46 11.08 -9.85
N ALA A 157 -8.88 11.73 -8.84
CA ALA A 157 -7.88 12.78 -9.04
C ALA A 157 -6.59 12.26 -9.69
N LEU A 158 -6.11 11.08 -9.26
CA LEU A 158 -4.90 10.48 -9.82
C LEU A 158 -5.13 9.91 -11.23
N SER A 159 -6.31 9.37 -11.51
CA SER A 159 -6.65 8.85 -12.84
C SER A 159 -6.72 9.93 -13.92
N ALA A 160 -6.92 11.19 -13.54
CA ALA A 160 -6.88 12.33 -14.45
C ALA A 160 -5.45 12.73 -14.86
N LEU A 161 -4.40 12.14 -14.25
CA LEU A 161 -3.01 12.42 -14.59
C LEU A 161 -2.56 11.54 -15.77
N PRO A 162 -1.76 12.07 -16.71
CA PRO A 162 -1.24 11.30 -17.84
C PRO A 162 -0.02 10.45 -17.41
N LEU A 163 -0.23 9.55 -16.44
CA LEU A 163 0.79 8.69 -15.85
C LEU A 163 0.35 7.22 -15.93
N ALA A 164 1.33 6.29 -15.93
CA ALA A 164 1.02 4.89 -15.72
C ALA A 164 0.64 4.67 -14.24
N LEU A 165 -0.65 4.43 -13.97
CA LEU A 165 -1.21 4.35 -12.63
C LEU A 165 -1.73 2.94 -12.33
N THR A 166 -1.33 2.39 -11.19
CA THR A 166 -1.97 1.20 -10.60
C THR A 166 -2.69 1.63 -9.33
N LEU A 167 -4.00 1.37 -9.28
CA LEU A 167 -4.82 1.49 -8.09
C LEU A 167 -4.88 0.12 -7.42
N LEU A 168 -4.08 -0.09 -6.38
CA LEU A 168 -4.04 -1.35 -5.63
C LEU A 168 -5.15 -1.32 -4.57
N ARG A 169 -6.19 -2.11 -4.74
CA ARG A 169 -7.35 -2.24 -3.84
C ARG A 169 -7.23 -3.52 -3.00
N PRO A 170 -6.52 -3.49 -1.86
CA PRO A 170 -6.52 -4.61 -0.93
C PRO A 170 -7.90 -4.82 -0.30
N ALA A 171 -8.13 -6.06 0.12
CA ALA A 171 -9.26 -6.45 0.94
C ALA A 171 -9.16 -5.91 2.38
N TRP A 172 -10.10 -6.29 3.24
CA TRP A 172 -10.08 -5.94 4.66
C TRP A 172 -8.79 -6.44 5.34
N PHE A 173 -8.10 -5.60 6.10
CA PHE A 173 -6.84 -6.02 6.71
C PHE A 173 -7.05 -7.01 7.86
N LEU A 174 -6.41 -8.18 7.77
CA LEU A 174 -6.31 -9.15 8.87
C LEU A 174 -5.68 -8.51 10.10
N ASP A 175 -4.71 -7.62 9.89
CA ASP A 175 -4.01 -6.85 10.92
C ASP A 175 -4.91 -6.04 11.87
N ASN A 176 -6.16 -5.78 11.51
CA ASN A 176 -7.11 -5.05 12.34
C ASN A 176 -7.48 -5.82 13.63
N VAL A 177 -7.30 -7.14 13.66
CA VAL A 177 -7.52 -7.95 14.88
C VAL A 177 -6.51 -7.69 15.99
N ALA A 178 -5.51 -6.83 15.75
CA ALA A 178 -4.62 -6.34 16.79
C ALA A 178 -5.39 -5.70 17.96
N TRP A 179 -6.52 -5.04 17.70
CA TRP A 179 -7.35 -4.44 18.75
C TRP A 179 -8.06 -5.47 19.64
N ASP A 180 -8.18 -6.71 19.18
CA ASP A 180 -8.87 -7.78 19.89
C ASP A 180 -7.95 -8.65 20.75
N VAL A 181 -6.62 -8.53 20.62
CA VAL A 181 -5.66 -9.43 21.29
C VAL A 181 -5.84 -9.42 22.81
N SER A 182 -5.94 -8.24 23.42
CA SER A 182 -6.17 -8.10 24.86
C SER A 182 -7.49 -8.74 25.31
N SER A 183 -8.59 -8.52 24.58
CA SER A 183 -9.89 -9.12 24.89
C SER A 183 -9.91 -10.63 24.69
N ALA A 184 -9.26 -11.13 23.63
CA ALA A 184 -9.09 -12.56 23.39
C ALA A 184 -8.29 -13.23 24.51
N ARG A 185 -7.21 -12.57 24.98
CA ARG A 185 -6.40 -13.02 26.12
C ARG A 185 -7.12 -12.91 27.46
N GLY A 186 -7.95 -11.90 27.69
CA GLY A 186 -8.62 -11.70 28.97
C GLY A 186 -9.92 -12.50 29.07
N ALA A 187 -10.86 -12.18 28.19
CA ALA A 187 -12.24 -12.64 28.23
C ALA A 187 -12.54 -13.82 27.28
N GLY A 188 -11.63 -14.17 26.37
CA GLY A 188 -11.90 -15.17 25.34
C GLY A 188 -12.91 -14.68 24.31
N LEU A 189 -12.94 -13.38 24.03
CA LEU A 189 -13.89 -12.76 23.12
C LEU A 189 -13.17 -11.82 22.15
N ILE A 190 -13.63 -11.82 20.90
CA ILE A 190 -13.35 -10.76 19.93
C ILE A 190 -14.66 -10.09 19.51
N HIS A 191 -14.66 -8.77 19.40
CA HIS A 191 -15.87 -8.01 19.13
C HIS A 191 -15.91 -7.58 17.66
N SER A 192 -16.80 -8.20 16.88
CA SER A 192 -16.86 -7.99 15.45
C SER A 192 -17.94 -6.99 15.06
N PHE A 193 -17.57 -5.98 14.28
CA PHE A 193 -18.54 -5.12 13.55
C PHE A 193 -19.00 -5.76 12.23
N LEU A 194 -18.35 -6.84 11.80
CA LEU A 194 -18.73 -7.64 10.65
C LEU A 194 -19.71 -8.73 11.10
N ALA A 195 -20.91 -8.71 10.54
CA ALA A 195 -22.00 -9.62 10.89
C ALA A 195 -22.66 -10.21 9.62
N PRO A 196 -23.24 -11.42 9.71
CA PRO A 196 -23.10 -12.39 10.82
C PRO A 196 -21.66 -12.91 10.95
N THR A 197 -21.25 -13.37 12.14
CA THR A 197 -19.84 -13.70 12.46
C THR A 197 -19.30 -14.91 11.69
N GLY A 198 -20.16 -15.79 11.19
CA GLY A 198 -19.77 -16.91 10.34
C GLY A 198 -19.66 -16.57 8.85
N ARG A 199 -19.93 -15.33 8.44
CA ARG A 199 -19.83 -14.93 7.02
C ARG A 199 -18.38 -14.60 6.68
N ALA A 200 -17.79 -15.41 5.81
CA ALA A 200 -16.45 -15.16 5.29
C ALA A 200 -16.44 -13.96 4.32
N LEU A 201 -15.43 -13.11 4.47
CA LEU A 201 -15.21 -11.93 3.65
C LEU A 201 -13.77 -11.95 3.09
N PRO A 202 -13.49 -11.25 1.99
CA PRO A 202 -12.13 -11.07 1.53
C PRO A 202 -11.33 -10.33 2.62
N MET A 203 -10.23 -10.92 3.07
CA MET A 203 -9.30 -10.31 4.02
C MET A 203 -7.86 -10.51 3.56
N VAL A 204 -6.92 -9.64 3.95
CA VAL A 204 -5.52 -9.72 3.53
C VAL A 204 -4.56 -9.24 4.62
N ALA A 205 -3.38 -9.85 4.72
CA ALA A 205 -2.30 -9.36 5.58
C ALA A 205 -1.62 -8.13 4.96
N ALA A 206 -1.35 -7.10 5.75
CA ALA A 206 -0.66 -5.89 5.29
C ALA A 206 0.73 -6.19 4.67
N GLU A 207 1.38 -7.27 5.12
CA GLU A 207 2.65 -7.72 4.57
C GLU A 207 2.51 -8.25 3.12
N ASP A 208 1.48 -9.03 2.80
CA ASP A 208 1.20 -9.46 1.42
C ASP A 208 0.93 -8.25 0.52
N VAL A 209 0.19 -7.26 1.01
CA VAL A 209 -0.05 -6.01 0.27
C VAL A 209 1.24 -5.29 -0.04
N GLY A 210 2.18 -5.24 0.91
CA GLY A 210 3.51 -4.66 0.68
C GLY A 210 4.32 -5.43 -0.37
N ARG A 211 4.31 -6.78 -0.32
CA ARG A 211 5.01 -7.63 -1.31
C ARG A 211 4.41 -7.45 -2.71
N VAL A 212 3.09 -7.47 -2.83
CA VAL A 212 2.40 -7.27 -4.13
C VAL A 212 2.66 -5.86 -4.65
N ALA A 213 2.61 -4.82 -3.81
CA ALA A 213 2.97 -3.47 -4.22
C ALA A 213 4.42 -3.37 -4.73
N ALA A 214 5.37 -4.06 -4.08
CA ALA A 214 6.76 -4.15 -4.54
C ALA A 214 6.89 -4.85 -5.90
N THR A 215 6.08 -5.87 -6.19
CA THR A 215 6.04 -6.49 -7.51
C THR A 215 5.42 -5.55 -8.55
N LEU A 216 4.25 -4.97 -8.24
CA LEU A 216 3.50 -4.12 -9.16
C LEU A 216 4.29 -2.88 -9.58
N ILE A 217 4.99 -2.22 -8.65
CA ILE A 217 5.74 -1.00 -8.95
C ILE A 217 6.92 -1.23 -9.91
N GLN A 218 7.39 -2.47 -10.02
CA GLN A 218 8.48 -2.87 -10.91
C GLN A 218 8.00 -3.31 -12.31
N GLN A 219 6.70 -3.57 -12.49
CA GLN A 219 6.14 -3.95 -13.78
C GLN A 219 6.06 -2.76 -14.74
N ASP A 220 6.14 -3.00 -16.03
CA ASP A 220 5.85 -1.98 -17.04
C ASP A 220 4.38 -2.06 -17.45
N TRP A 221 3.71 -0.91 -17.53
CA TRP A 221 2.35 -0.79 -18.04
C TRP A 221 2.10 0.64 -18.54
N SER A 222 0.98 0.84 -19.23
CA SER A 222 0.49 2.14 -19.67
C SER A 222 -0.93 2.38 -19.20
N GLY A 223 -1.30 3.65 -19.02
CA GLY A 223 -2.63 4.04 -18.57
C GLY A 223 -2.91 3.65 -17.12
N THR A 224 -4.21 3.60 -16.78
CA THR A 224 -4.69 3.28 -15.44
C THR A 224 -5.19 1.84 -15.38
N ARG A 225 -4.78 1.10 -14.35
CA ARG A 225 -5.33 -0.24 -14.05
C ARG A 225 -5.70 -0.34 -12.57
N ILE A 226 -6.70 -1.18 -12.29
CA ILE A 226 -7.12 -1.56 -10.94
C ILE A 226 -6.58 -2.96 -10.68
N VAL A 227 -6.01 -3.17 -9.49
CA VAL A 227 -5.55 -4.49 -9.03
C VAL A 227 -6.18 -4.76 -7.68
N GLU A 228 -7.00 -5.81 -7.60
CA GLU A 228 -7.63 -6.26 -6.38
C GLU A 228 -6.80 -7.38 -5.74
N LEU A 229 -6.72 -7.37 -4.40
CA LEU A 229 -5.86 -8.28 -3.65
C LEU A 229 -6.57 -8.75 -2.36
N GLU A 230 -6.76 -10.06 -2.23
CA GLU A 230 -7.13 -10.72 -0.96
C GLU A 230 -6.05 -11.71 -0.53
N GLY A 231 -6.18 -12.23 0.68
CA GLY A 231 -5.35 -13.31 1.21
C GLY A 231 -5.58 -14.64 0.49
N PRO A 232 -4.95 -15.72 0.98
CA PRO A 232 -5.05 -17.04 0.37
C PRO A 232 -6.47 -17.62 0.43
N GLU A 233 -7.26 -17.20 1.41
CA GLU A 233 -8.63 -17.64 1.65
C GLU A 233 -9.48 -16.48 2.21
N ARG A 234 -10.81 -16.62 2.09
CA ARG A 234 -11.75 -15.70 2.73
C ARG A 234 -11.92 -16.09 4.18
N VAL A 235 -12.04 -15.09 5.04
CA VAL A 235 -11.97 -15.25 6.49
C VAL A 235 -13.21 -14.62 7.11
N SER A 236 -13.86 -15.34 8.01
CA SER A 236 -14.96 -14.84 8.84
C SER A 236 -14.46 -14.41 10.23
N PRO A 237 -15.22 -13.58 10.97
CA PRO A 237 -14.96 -13.35 12.38
C PRO A 237 -14.84 -14.64 13.22
N ASP A 238 -15.64 -15.67 12.93
CA ASP A 238 -15.53 -16.97 13.63
C ASP A 238 -14.18 -17.67 13.32
N ASP A 239 -13.67 -17.56 12.08
CA ASP A 239 -12.33 -18.07 11.72
C ASP A 239 -11.21 -17.32 12.45
N LEU A 240 -11.34 -16.00 12.63
CA LEU A 240 -10.41 -15.20 13.43
C LEU A 240 -10.41 -15.65 14.90
N ALA A 241 -11.59 -15.93 15.46
CA ALA A 241 -11.71 -16.47 16.82
C ALA A 241 -11.10 -17.89 16.93
N ALA A 242 -11.26 -18.73 15.90
CA ALA A 242 -10.60 -20.04 15.82
C ALA A 242 -9.07 -19.92 15.74
N ALA A 243 -8.55 -18.94 14.99
CA ALA A 243 -7.12 -18.64 14.95
C ALA A 243 -6.59 -18.20 16.33
N PHE A 244 -7.30 -17.31 17.04
CA PHE A 244 -6.95 -16.97 18.43
C PHE A 244 -7.02 -18.18 19.36
N THR A 245 -8.03 -19.03 19.22
CA THR A 245 -8.15 -20.26 20.02
C THR A 245 -6.93 -21.16 19.85
N THR A 246 -6.50 -21.35 18.61
CA THR A 246 -5.31 -22.13 18.25
C THR A 246 -4.05 -21.55 18.87
N VAL A 247 -3.84 -20.23 18.74
CA VAL A 247 -2.62 -19.56 19.18
C VAL A 247 -2.55 -19.41 20.71
N LEU A 248 -3.68 -19.13 21.38
CA LEU A 248 -3.73 -18.91 22.83
C LEU A 248 -3.91 -20.21 23.63
N GLY A 249 -4.27 -21.31 22.97
CA GLY A 249 -4.53 -22.60 23.63
C GLY A 249 -5.79 -22.60 24.52
N LYS A 250 -6.73 -21.69 24.29
CA LYS A 250 -7.98 -21.59 25.06
C LYS A 250 -9.14 -21.08 24.20
N PRO A 251 -10.41 -21.39 24.54
CA PRO A 251 -11.55 -20.99 23.73
C PRO A 251 -11.66 -19.46 23.57
N VAL A 252 -11.79 -19.03 22.31
CA VAL A 252 -12.13 -17.64 21.93
C VAL A 252 -13.33 -17.68 20.99
N ARG A 253 -14.28 -16.75 21.17
CA ARG A 253 -15.46 -16.62 20.30
C ARG A 253 -15.59 -15.21 19.74
N ALA A 254 -16.06 -15.11 18.50
CA ALA A 254 -16.50 -13.84 17.96
C ALA A 254 -17.91 -13.53 18.44
N VAL A 255 -18.14 -12.28 18.83
CA VAL A 255 -19.46 -11.76 19.16
C VAL A 255 -19.75 -10.52 18.32
N PRO A 256 -20.92 -10.44 17.66
CA PRO A 256 -21.26 -9.26 16.90
C PRO A 256 -21.49 -8.07 17.84
N VAL A 257 -20.98 -6.90 17.48
CA VAL A 257 -21.34 -5.64 18.12
C VAL A 257 -22.70 -5.21 17.54
N PRO A 258 -23.76 -5.08 18.35
CA PRO A 258 -25.10 -4.77 17.83
C PRO A 258 -25.11 -3.42 17.10
N ARG A 259 -25.69 -3.40 15.89
CA ARG A 259 -25.63 -2.26 14.96
C ARG A 259 -26.16 -0.96 15.55
N GLU A 260 -27.18 -1.05 16.38
CA GLU A 260 -27.83 0.05 17.09
C GLU A 260 -26.92 0.72 18.14
N THR A 261 -25.86 0.04 18.59
CA THR A 261 -24.92 0.56 19.61
C THR A 261 -23.74 1.33 19.01
N TRP A 262 -23.51 1.22 17.70
CA TRP A 262 -22.28 1.69 17.07
C TRP A 262 -22.05 3.19 17.23
N GLU A 263 -23.09 4.03 17.07
CA GLU A 263 -22.93 5.48 17.18
C GLU A 263 -22.47 5.88 18.59
N ALA A 264 -23.19 5.40 19.62
CA ALA A 264 -22.84 5.68 21.00
C ALA A 264 -21.43 5.18 21.34
N LEU A 265 -21.07 3.98 20.87
CA LEU A 265 -19.75 3.40 21.06
C LEU A 265 -18.65 4.25 20.42
N PHE A 266 -18.78 4.59 19.14
CA PHE A 266 -17.77 5.42 18.44
C PHE A 266 -17.64 6.81 19.04
N ARG A 267 -18.76 7.43 19.46
CA ARG A 267 -18.72 8.72 20.16
C ARG A 267 -18.01 8.62 21.51
N SER A 268 -18.25 7.56 22.28
CA SER A 268 -17.54 7.32 23.55
C SER A 268 -16.04 7.08 23.36
N GLN A 269 -15.62 6.63 22.18
CA GLN A 269 -14.22 6.50 21.77
C GLN A 269 -13.63 7.81 21.21
N GLY A 270 -14.41 8.90 21.20
CA GLY A 270 -13.97 10.23 20.80
C GLY A 270 -14.29 10.63 19.36
N MET A 271 -15.03 9.83 18.59
CA MET A 271 -15.44 10.22 17.24
C MET A 271 -16.49 11.33 17.25
N ARG A 272 -16.27 12.35 16.44
CA ARG A 272 -17.19 13.49 16.26
C ARG A 272 -18.17 13.21 15.12
N ASN A 273 -17.70 12.58 14.05
CA ASN A 273 -18.42 12.28 12.82
C ASN A 273 -18.40 10.75 12.55
N PRO A 274 -19.03 9.90 13.39
CA PRO A 274 -18.91 8.43 13.26
C PRO A 274 -19.62 7.86 12.02
N GLN A 275 -20.47 8.65 11.35
CA GLN A 275 -21.37 8.14 10.33
C GLN A 275 -20.67 7.53 9.10
N PRO A 276 -19.61 8.12 8.51
CA PRO A 276 -18.89 7.51 7.40
C PRO A 276 -18.34 6.13 7.77
N ARG A 277 -17.81 5.96 9.00
CA ARG A 277 -17.33 4.66 9.49
C ARG A 277 -18.46 3.65 9.66
N MET A 278 -19.59 4.07 10.23
CA MET A 278 -20.78 3.21 10.35
C MET A 278 -21.29 2.77 8.98
N ARG A 279 -21.37 3.68 8.00
CA ARG A 279 -21.77 3.37 6.62
C ARG A 279 -20.79 2.42 5.93
N MET A 280 -19.49 2.56 6.16
CA MET A 280 -18.51 1.61 5.63
C MET A 280 -18.76 0.19 6.18
N LEU A 281 -18.98 0.07 7.49
CA LEU A 281 -19.28 -1.22 8.12
C LEU A 281 -20.61 -1.80 7.62
N ASP A 282 -21.64 -0.97 7.43
CA ASP A 282 -22.89 -1.36 6.78
C ASP A 282 -22.64 -1.91 5.39
N GLY A 283 -21.72 -1.33 4.61
CA GLY A 283 -21.42 -1.81 3.26
C GLY A 283 -20.78 -3.17 3.18
N PHE A 284 -19.90 -3.50 4.12
CA PHE A 284 -19.43 -4.87 4.25
C PHE A 284 -20.55 -5.81 4.71
N ASN A 285 -21.43 -5.36 5.60
CA ASN A 285 -22.54 -6.16 6.14
C ASN A 285 -23.64 -6.45 5.12
N GLU A 286 -24.01 -5.46 4.34
CA GLU A 286 -25.06 -5.50 3.30
C GLU A 286 -24.53 -6.02 1.96
N GLY A 287 -23.20 -6.08 1.77
CA GLY A 287 -22.54 -6.66 0.60
C GLY A 287 -22.35 -5.71 -0.59
N TRP A 288 -22.62 -4.41 -0.43
CA TRP A 288 -22.33 -3.43 -1.49
C TRP A 288 -20.88 -2.92 -1.47
N ILE A 289 -20.08 -3.26 -0.44
CA ILE A 289 -18.61 -3.23 -0.51
C ILE A 289 -18.12 -4.66 -0.74
N ALA A 290 -17.69 -4.94 -1.97
CA ALA A 290 -17.13 -6.20 -2.40
C ALA A 290 -16.19 -5.99 -3.59
N PHE A 291 -15.44 -7.01 -3.98
CA PHE A 291 -14.71 -6.99 -5.25
C PHE A 291 -15.65 -7.18 -6.43
N ALA A 292 -15.33 -6.55 -7.55
CA ALA A 292 -16.17 -6.64 -8.75
C ALA A 292 -16.01 -7.97 -9.50
N ASP A 293 -14.79 -8.53 -9.53
CA ASP A 293 -14.49 -9.81 -10.20
C ASP A 293 -13.53 -10.66 -9.36
N GLU A 294 -14.10 -11.58 -8.58
CA GLU A 294 -13.35 -12.45 -7.67
C GLU A 294 -12.29 -13.30 -8.38
N ALA A 295 -12.53 -13.67 -9.64
CA ALA A 295 -11.62 -14.53 -10.41
C ALA A 295 -10.33 -13.81 -10.83
N ARG A 296 -10.30 -12.48 -10.78
CA ARG A 296 -9.14 -11.66 -11.14
C ARG A 296 -8.35 -11.15 -9.93
N THR A 297 -8.78 -11.49 -8.72
CA THR A 297 -8.08 -11.08 -7.50
C THR A 297 -6.72 -11.76 -7.40
N ILE A 298 -5.69 -10.96 -7.13
CA ILE A 298 -4.40 -11.50 -6.71
C ILE A 298 -4.59 -12.13 -5.33
N LYS A 299 -3.95 -13.28 -5.09
CA LYS A 299 -3.95 -13.96 -3.80
C LYS A 299 -2.65 -13.72 -3.06
N GLY A 300 -2.78 -13.27 -1.82
CA GLY A 300 -1.73 -13.27 -0.82
C GLY A 300 -1.40 -14.69 -0.37
N THR A 301 -0.43 -14.79 0.53
CA THR A 301 0.13 -16.06 1.00
C THR A 301 0.04 -16.24 2.51
N ILE A 302 -0.24 -15.17 3.25
CA ILE A 302 -0.24 -15.17 4.71
C ILE A 302 -1.66 -15.44 5.22
N SER A 303 -1.78 -16.52 6.01
CA SER A 303 -3.05 -16.94 6.62
C SER A 303 -3.45 -16.05 7.81
N ALA A 304 -4.73 -16.10 8.20
CA ALA A 304 -5.23 -15.46 9.41
C ALA A 304 -4.49 -15.93 10.67
N THR A 305 -4.26 -17.23 10.82
CA THR A 305 -3.54 -17.82 11.96
C THR A 305 -2.12 -17.29 12.06
N THR A 306 -1.42 -17.13 10.93
CA THR A 306 -0.06 -16.54 10.92
C THR A 306 -0.06 -15.10 11.42
N VAL A 307 -1.03 -14.28 10.99
CA VAL A 307 -1.18 -12.89 11.46
C VAL A 307 -1.47 -12.86 12.97
N VAL A 308 -2.43 -13.67 13.43
CA VAL A 308 -2.79 -13.76 14.86
C VAL A 308 -1.59 -14.19 15.70
N GLN A 309 -0.83 -15.19 15.26
CA GLN A 309 0.37 -15.65 15.94
C GLN A 309 1.40 -14.52 16.13
N ALA A 310 1.65 -13.73 15.09
CA ALA A 310 2.58 -12.61 15.15
C ALA A 310 2.09 -11.50 16.11
N LEU A 311 0.80 -11.17 16.09
CA LEU A 311 0.22 -10.15 16.96
C LEU A 311 0.26 -10.58 18.44
N VAL A 312 -0.13 -11.82 18.72
CA VAL A 312 -0.09 -12.38 20.08
C VAL A 312 1.33 -12.40 20.61
N ALA A 313 2.33 -12.76 19.80
CA ALA A 313 3.74 -12.74 20.20
C ALA A 313 4.25 -11.30 20.47
N GLY A 314 3.80 -10.32 19.69
CA GLY A 314 4.23 -8.92 19.80
C GLY A 314 3.72 -8.17 21.03
N GLU A 315 2.53 -8.49 21.55
CA GLU A 315 2.02 -7.89 22.80
C GLU A 315 2.65 -8.46 24.09
N GLY A 316 3.44 -9.53 23.97
CA GLY A 316 4.15 -10.15 25.10
C GLY A 316 5.59 -9.64 25.31
N ALA A 317 6.03 -8.65 24.53
CA ALA A 317 7.39 -8.09 24.55
C ALA A 317 7.42 -6.66 25.11
#